data_AF-A0A955M4C7-F1
#
_entry.id   AF-A0A955M4C7-F1
#
_cell.length_a   1.000
_cell.length_b   1.000
_cell.length_c   1.000
_cell.angle_alpha   90.00
_cell.angle_beta   90.00
_cell.angle_gamma   90.00
#
_symmetry.space_group_name_H-M   'P 1'
#
loop_
_entity.id
_entity.type
_entity.pdbx_description
1 polymer ?
#
loop_
_entity_poly.entity_id
_entity_poly.type
_entity_poly.pdbx_seq_one_letter_code
_entity_poly.pdbx_strand_id
1 'polypeptide(L)'
;MRTLVTFFGKEFNSAQPKAEFSKPTNYGDDVCRWLIAEMKEAGVDADDEPQQDDNGWYYCFRIPVGRFCVIVTCRPADDPEESLWICWIENHCGFVGSLLGHRLKNISPHAVECLHRVFNKPNRVTGALWHNYDKFKQGYEQSGAVSPDE
;
A
#
# COMPACT_ATOMS: atom_id res chain seq x y z
N MET A 1 11.83 1.91 11.49
CA MET A 1 11.50 1.48 10.11
C MET A 1 10.11 1.99 9.76
N ARG A 2 9.97 2.58 8.58
CA ARG A 2 8.70 3.02 8.02
C ARG A 2 8.16 1.94 7.08
N THR A 3 6.90 1.59 7.22
CA THR A 3 6.26 0.48 6.49
C THR A 3 4.96 0.89 5.81
N LEU A 4 4.59 2.15 5.97
CA LEU A 4 3.46 2.80 5.33
C LEU A 4 4.01 3.87 4.38
N VAL A 5 3.42 4.00 3.20
CA VAL A 5 3.72 5.05 2.23
C VAL A 5 2.42 5.75 1.85
N THR A 6 2.46 7.07 1.80
CA THR A 6 1.38 7.91 1.28
C THR A 6 1.81 8.57 0.00
N PHE A 7 0.89 8.81 -0.93
CA PHE A 7 1.18 9.49 -2.19
C PHE A 7 -0.10 10.04 -2.83
N PHE A 8 0.07 10.86 -3.86
CA PHE A 8 -0.99 11.36 -4.72
C PHE A 8 -0.85 10.77 -6.13
N GLY A 9 -1.99 10.53 -6.78
CA GLY A 9 -2.06 10.03 -8.16
C GLY A 9 -3.43 10.32 -8.74
N LYS A 10 -3.46 11.04 -9.87
CA LYS A 10 -4.70 11.51 -10.53
C LYS A 10 -5.29 10.48 -11.48
N GLU A 11 -4.49 9.51 -11.89
CA GLU A 11 -4.86 8.45 -12.80
C GLU A 11 -5.72 7.37 -12.15
N PHE A 12 -5.76 7.34 -10.81
CA PHE A 12 -6.49 6.32 -10.05
C PHE A 12 -7.90 6.77 -9.71
N ASN A 13 -8.85 5.86 -9.85
CA ASN A 13 -10.25 6.07 -9.52
C ASN A 13 -10.42 6.26 -8.01
N SER A 14 -10.82 7.46 -7.60
CA SER A 14 -11.14 7.80 -6.20
C SER A 14 -12.57 8.30 -5.99
N ALA A 15 -13.44 8.20 -7.00
CA ALA A 15 -14.78 8.78 -6.97
C ALA A 15 -15.90 7.94 -7.60
N GLN A 16 -15.58 7.01 -8.51
CA GLN A 16 -16.59 6.22 -9.21
C GLN A 16 -16.71 4.83 -8.57
N PRO A 17 -17.83 4.52 -7.88
CA PRO A 17 -18.04 3.17 -7.34
C PRO A 17 -18.13 2.14 -8.48
N LYS A 18 -17.63 0.93 -8.24
CA LYS A 18 -17.80 -0.22 -9.15
C LYS A 18 -18.60 -1.32 -8.49
N ALA A 19 -19.27 -2.15 -9.29
CA ALA A 19 -20.18 -3.18 -8.80
C ALA A 19 -19.47 -4.26 -7.96
N GLU A 20 -18.19 -4.47 -8.25
CA GLU A 20 -17.31 -5.43 -7.58
C GLU A 20 -16.75 -4.93 -6.24
N PHE A 21 -16.95 -3.67 -5.87
CA PHE A 21 -16.42 -3.12 -4.62
C PHE A 21 -17.20 -3.66 -3.41
N SER A 22 -16.48 -4.08 -2.36
CA SER A 22 -17.09 -4.55 -1.10
C SER A 22 -17.94 -3.49 -0.40
N LYS A 23 -17.65 -2.21 -0.66
CA LYS A 23 -18.41 -1.03 -0.24
C LYS A 23 -18.27 0.06 -1.30
N PRO A 24 -19.24 1.00 -1.46
CA PRO A 24 -19.23 2.00 -2.53
C PRO A 24 -17.95 2.86 -2.60
N THR A 25 -17.23 3.01 -1.49
CA THR A 25 -16.00 3.82 -1.41
C THR A 25 -14.72 2.98 -1.33
N ASN A 26 -14.77 1.68 -1.65
CA ASN A 26 -13.59 0.81 -1.63
C ASN A 26 -12.73 1.02 -2.88
N TYR A 27 -12.13 2.19 -3.03
CA TYR A 27 -11.24 2.52 -4.14
C TYR A 27 -9.84 1.88 -3.95
N GLY A 28 -9.08 1.75 -5.04
CA GLY A 28 -7.70 1.27 -5.00
C GLY A 28 -7.43 -0.02 -5.78
N ASP A 29 -8.42 -0.55 -6.50
CA ASP A 29 -8.23 -1.71 -7.36
C ASP A 29 -7.20 -1.46 -8.48
N ASP A 30 -7.24 -0.28 -9.08
CA ASP A 30 -6.29 0.18 -10.09
C ASP A 30 -4.90 0.50 -9.53
N VAL A 31 -4.81 1.06 -8.32
CA VAL A 31 -3.54 1.20 -7.58
C VAL A 31 -2.90 -0.17 -7.33
N CYS A 32 -3.66 -1.16 -6.85
CA CYS A 32 -3.16 -2.51 -6.67
C CYS A 32 -2.66 -3.13 -7.98
N ARG A 33 -3.44 -3.03 -9.07
CA ARG A 33 -3.00 -3.56 -10.38
C ARG A 33 -1.72 -2.90 -10.88
N TRP A 34 -1.61 -1.59 -10.68
CA TRP A 34 -0.39 -0.86 -10.99
C TRP A 34 0.80 -1.39 -10.18
N LEU A 35 0.68 -1.45 -8.85
CA LEU A 35 1.75 -1.92 -7.97
C LEU A 35 2.16 -3.37 -8.27
N ILE A 36 1.20 -4.26 -8.56
CA ILE A 36 1.47 -5.63 -9.00
C ILE A 36 2.32 -5.64 -10.28
N ALA A 37 1.92 -4.86 -11.29
CA ALA A 37 2.64 -4.80 -12.56
C ALA A 37 4.09 -4.30 -12.38
N GLU A 38 4.28 -3.26 -11.58
CA GLU A 38 5.61 -2.68 -11.28
C GLU A 38 6.51 -3.66 -10.52
N MET A 39 5.95 -4.40 -9.56
CA MET A 39 6.66 -5.42 -8.79
C MET A 39 7.07 -6.60 -9.68
N LYS A 40 6.17 -7.06 -10.55
CA LYS A 40 6.46 -8.13 -11.52
C LYS A 40 7.50 -7.71 -12.55
N GLU A 41 7.43 -6.47 -13.06
CA GLU A 41 8.45 -5.90 -13.94
C GLU A 41 9.83 -5.88 -13.26
N ALA A 42 9.88 -5.63 -11.95
CA ALA A 42 11.10 -5.69 -11.14
C ALA A 42 11.54 -7.13 -10.78
N GLY A 43 10.87 -8.17 -11.30
CA GLY A 43 11.20 -9.57 -11.06
C GLY A 43 10.75 -10.11 -9.70
N VAL A 44 9.83 -9.43 -9.01
CA VAL A 44 9.25 -9.89 -7.74
C VAL A 44 8.05 -10.79 -8.01
N ASP A 45 8.01 -11.94 -7.34
CA ASP A 45 6.85 -12.84 -7.33
C ASP A 45 5.68 -12.16 -6.60
N ALA A 46 4.69 -11.67 -7.33
CA ALA A 46 3.50 -11.01 -6.80
C ALA A 46 2.23 -11.66 -7.35
N ASP A 47 1.14 -11.57 -6.59
CA ASP A 47 -0.18 -12.09 -6.96
C ASP A 47 -0.60 -11.59 -8.36
N ASP A 48 -1.41 -12.38 -9.08
CA ASP A 48 -1.87 -12.04 -10.43
C ASP A 48 -2.93 -10.95 -10.46
N GLU A 49 -3.81 -10.93 -9.46
CA GLU A 49 -4.91 -9.99 -9.36
C GLU A 49 -5.04 -9.44 -7.92
N PRO A 50 -5.54 -8.21 -7.76
CA PRO A 50 -5.91 -7.68 -6.45
C PRO A 50 -6.99 -8.50 -5.76
N GLN A 51 -6.94 -8.52 -4.45
CA GLN A 51 -7.99 -9.02 -3.57
C GLN A 51 -8.56 -7.86 -2.74
N GLN A 52 -9.70 -8.06 -2.10
CA GLN A 52 -10.28 -7.05 -1.20
C GLN A 52 -10.75 -7.67 0.10
N ASP A 53 -10.71 -6.89 1.16
CA ASP A 53 -11.33 -7.17 2.44
C ASP A 53 -12.04 -5.90 2.99
N ASP A 54 -12.40 -5.91 4.27
CA ASP A 54 -13.04 -4.77 4.93
C ASP A 54 -12.12 -3.54 5.05
N ASN A 55 -10.79 -3.74 5.01
CA ASN A 55 -9.76 -2.72 5.21
C ASN A 55 -9.35 -2.03 3.90
N GLY A 56 -9.63 -2.64 2.76
CA GLY A 56 -9.32 -2.06 1.46
C GLY A 56 -9.06 -3.10 0.39
N TRP A 57 -8.27 -2.70 -0.60
CA TRP A 57 -7.68 -3.61 -1.57
C TRP A 57 -6.34 -4.10 -1.06
N TYR A 58 -5.93 -5.28 -1.47
CA TYR A 58 -4.61 -5.79 -1.17
C TYR A 58 -4.10 -6.73 -2.25
N TYR A 59 -2.79 -6.93 -2.25
CA TYR A 59 -2.15 -8.02 -2.97
C TYR A 59 -0.96 -8.50 -2.14
N CYS A 60 -0.52 -9.72 -2.38
CA CYS A 60 0.65 -10.28 -1.71
C CYS A 60 1.79 -10.51 -2.69
N PHE A 61 3.01 -10.47 -2.18
CA PHE A 61 4.24 -10.74 -2.91
C PHE A 61 5.21 -11.54 -2.04
N ARG A 62 6.15 -12.22 -2.68
CA ARG A 62 7.13 -13.09 -2.06
C ARG A 62 8.53 -12.60 -2.38
N ILE A 63 9.35 -12.57 -1.35
CA ILE A 63 10.79 -12.40 -1.41
C ILE A 63 11.44 -13.61 -0.71
N PRO A 64 12.75 -13.83 -0.81
CA PRO A 64 13.39 -15.03 -0.25
C PRO A 64 13.11 -15.26 1.25
N VAL A 65 12.90 -14.18 2.01
CA VAL A 65 12.67 -14.23 3.46
C VAL A 65 11.20 -14.41 3.86
N GLY A 66 10.25 -14.39 2.92
CA GLY A 66 8.83 -14.61 3.24
C GLY A 66 7.83 -14.01 2.25
N ARG A 67 6.55 -14.16 2.60
CA ARG A 67 5.43 -13.55 1.88
C ARG A 67 4.90 -12.35 2.68
N PHE A 68 4.63 -11.27 1.99
CA PHE A 68 4.12 -10.02 2.53
C PHE A 68 2.91 -9.59 1.72
N CYS A 69 2.04 -8.78 2.30
CA CYS A 69 0.91 -8.19 1.61
C CYS A 69 0.97 -6.67 1.72
N VAL A 70 0.59 -5.99 0.64
CA VAL A 70 0.41 -4.55 0.62
C VAL A 70 -1.08 -4.29 0.67
N ILE A 71 -1.53 -3.59 1.71
CA ILE A 71 -2.89 -3.08 1.79
C ILE A 71 -2.91 -1.69 1.19
N VAL A 72 -3.95 -1.37 0.43
CA VAL A 72 -4.17 -0.10 -0.26
C VAL A 72 -5.52 0.45 0.15
N THR A 73 -5.52 1.70 0.57
CA THR A 73 -6.74 2.45 0.88
C THR A 73 -6.64 3.87 0.36
N CYS A 74 -7.81 4.47 0.16
CA CYS A 74 -7.96 5.85 -0.31
C CYS A 74 -8.58 6.67 0.83
N ARG A 75 -8.01 7.84 1.11
CA ARG A 75 -8.71 8.94 1.77
C ARG A 75 -9.17 9.89 0.66
N PRO A 76 -10.42 9.77 0.18
CA PRO A 76 -10.92 10.63 -0.88
C PRO A 76 -10.82 12.09 -0.43
N ALA A 77 -10.36 12.94 -1.34
CA ALA A 77 -10.39 14.37 -1.14
C ALA A 77 -11.80 14.94 -1.42
N ASP A 78 -12.10 16.07 -0.80
CA ASP A 78 -13.18 16.93 -1.27
C ASP A 78 -12.67 17.73 -2.48
N ASP A 79 -13.46 17.83 -3.55
CA ASP A 79 -13.12 18.63 -4.74
C ASP A 79 -12.80 20.09 -4.31
N PRO A 80 -11.59 20.64 -4.59
CA PRO A 80 -10.60 20.25 -5.63
C PRO A 80 -9.31 19.58 -5.14
N GLU A 81 -9.27 19.08 -3.90
CA GLU A 81 -8.07 18.43 -3.37
C GLU A 81 -7.79 17.08 -4.06
N GLU A 82 -6.52 16.66 -4.05
CA GLU A 82 -6.14 15.35 -4.59
C GLU A 82 -6.33 14.27 -3.51
N SER A 83 -6.96 13.16 -3.90
CA SER A 83 -7.15 12.01 -3.00
C SER A 83 -5.80 11.47 -2.52
N LEU A 84 -5.70 11.23 -1.21
CA LEU A 84 -4.51 10.67 -0.59
C LEU A 84 -4.59 9.15 -0.62
N TRP A 85 -3.63 8.53 -1.30
CA TRP A 85 -3.45 7.09 -1.29
C TRP A 85 -2.55 6.69 -0.13
N ILE A 86 -2.93 5.61 0.55
CA ILE A 86 -2.23 5.09 1.72
C ILE A 86 -2.00 3.60 1.49
N CYS A 87 -0.73 3.19 1.47
CA CYS A 87 -0.33 1.79 1.36
C CYS A 87 0.51 1.38 2.56
N TRP A 88 0.31 0.18 3.10
CA TRP A 88 1.21 -0.36 4.12
C TRP A 88 1.50 -1.83 3.93
N ILE A 89 2.66 -2.26 4.42
CA ILE A 89 3.12 -3.64 4.31
C ILE A 89 2.77 -4.41 5.58
N GLU A 90 2.17 -5.58 5.37
CA GLU A 90 1.88 -6.59 6.38
C GLU A 90 2.65 -7.88 6.08
N ASN A 91 3.11 -8.56 7.12
CA ASN A 91 3.59 -9.92 7.07
C ASN A 91 2.39 -10.85 6.82
N HIS A 92 2.50 -11.75 5.86
CA HIS A 92 1.45 -12.72 5.58
C HIS A 92 1.44 -13.79 6.69
N CYS A 93 0.81 -13.48 7.81
CA CYS A 93 0.38 -14.47 8.79
C CYS A 93 -0.92 -15.08 8.25
N GLY A 94 -0.96 -16.39 8.01
CA GLY A 94 -2.19 -17.08 7.58
C GLY A 94 -3.37 -16.80 8.51
N PHE A 95 -4.56 -17.31 8.17
CA PHE A 95 -5.85 -16.98 8.82
C PHE A 95 -5.85 -17.07 10.37
N VAL A 96 -4.98 -17.90 10.96
CA VAL A 96 -4.86 -18.12 12.42
C VAL A 96 -4.02 -17.03 13.14
N GLY A 97 -3.25 -16.21 12.43
CA GLY A 97 -2.39 -15.16 13.00
C GLY A 97 -2.89 -13.72 12.84
N SER A 98 -4.08 -13.53 12.27
CA SER A 98 -4.61 -12.21 11.87
C SER A 98 -5.08 -11.32 13.02
N LEU A 99 -5.28 -11.88 14.23
CA LEU A 99 -6.06 -11.25 15.30
C LEU A 99 -5.23 -10.53 16.41
N LEU A 100 -3.90 -10.44 16.31
CA LEU A 100 -3.05 -9.88 17.39
C LEU A 100 -2.05 -8.80 16.93
N GLY A 101 -2.25 -8.17 15.77
CA GLY A 101 -1.31 -7.15 15.26
C GLY A 101 0.07 -7.71 14.88
N HIS A 102 0.22 -9.04 14.79
CA HIS A 102 1.45 -9.71 14.37
C HIS A 102 1.80 -9.44 12.91
N ARG A 103 0.80 -9.09 12.09
CA ARG A 103 0.97 -8.72 10.68
C ARG A 103 1.86 -7.49 10.50
N LEU A 104 1.93 -6.59 11.48
CA LEU A 104 2.77 -5.38 11.38
C LEU A 104 4.16 -5.56 12.02
N LYS A 105 4.45 -6.75 12.57
CA LYS A 105 5.73 -7.06 13.21
C LYS A 105 6.64 -7.82 12.25
N ASN A 106 7.95 -7.68 12.46
CA ASN A 106 8.99 -8.39 11.72
C ASN A 106 8.86 -8.23 10.19
N ILE A 107 8.44 -7.06 9.72
CA ILE A 107 8.50 -6.72 8.31
C ILE A 107 9.98 -6.70 7.89
N SER A 108 10.30 -7.35 6.79
CA SER A 108 11.67 -7.33 6.27
C SER A 108 11.96 -5.95 5.67
N PRO A 109 13.11 -5.32 5.96
CA PRO A 109 13.56 -4.12 5.25
C PRO A 109 13.59 -4.32 3.72
N HIS A 110 13.90 -5.54 3.26
CA HIS A 110 13.88 -5.86 1.83
C HIS A 110 12.47 -5.82 1.22
N ALA A 111 11.44 -6.15 2.00
CA ALA A 111 10.05 -6.03 1.53
C ALA A 111 9.67 -4.55 1.34
N VAL A 112 10.12 -3.69 2.26
CA VAL A 112 9.95 -2.24 2.17
C VAL A 112 10.73 -1.68 0.99
N GLU A 113 11.97 -2.13 0.79
CA GLU A 113 12.81 -1.69 -0.32
C GLU A 113 12.22 -2.06 -1.68
N CYS A 114 11.65 -3.26 -1.83
CA CYS A 114 10.94 -3.66 -3.06
C CYS A 114 9.86 -2.65 -3.43
N LEU A 115 9.02 -2.26 -2.46
CA LEU A 115 7.96 -1.28 -2.68
C LEU A 115 8.54 0.12 -2.90
N HIS A 116 9.57 0.53 -2.16
CA HIS A 116 10.23 1.82 -2.34
C HIS A 116 10.80 2.02 -3.74
N ARG A 117 11.37 0.98 -4.35
CA ARG A 117 11.86 1.05 -5.73
C ARG A 117 10.75 1.38 -6.73
N VAL A 118 9.52 0.91 -6.49
CA VAL A 118 8.36 1.27 -7.32
C VAL A 118 8.03 2.75 -7.17
N PHE A 119 7.97 3.25 -5.94
CA PHE A 119 7.68 4.67 -5.65
C PHE A 119 8.79 5.65 -6.09
N ASN A 120 10.02 5.16 -6.29
CA ASN A 120 11.14 5.96 -6.82
C ASN A 120 11.19 6.00 -8.35
N LYS A 121 10.35 5.24 -9.06
CA LYS A 121 10.28 5.35 -10.52
C LYS A 121 9.65 6.70 -10.91
N PRO A 122 10.21 7.41 -11.90
CA PRO A 122 9.62 8.66 -12.34
C PRO A 122 8.26 8.42 -13.01
N ASN A 123 7.28 9.28 -12.71
CA ASN A 123 6.14 9.64 -13.58
C ASN A 123 4.76 8.99 -13.38
N ARG A 124 4.44 8.37 -12.23
CA ARG A 124 3.03 8.00 -11.94
C ARG A 124 2.48 8.69 -10.71
N VAL A 125 3.22 8.64 -9.62
CA VAL A 125 2.79 9.19 -8.34
C VAL A 125 3.64 10.38 -7.92
N THR A 126 3.07 11.26 -7.11
CA THR A 126 3.76 12.42 -6.55
C THR A 126 3.63 12.43 -5.02
N GLY A 127 4.53 13.17 -4.36
CA GLY A 127 4.47 13.37 -2.91
C GLY A 127 4.60 12.08 -2.10
N ALA A 128 5.32 11.07 -2.62
CA ALA A 128 5.53 9.81 -1.92
C ALA A 128 6.30 10.06 -0.62
N LEU A 129 5.66 9.78 0.52
CA LEU A 129 6.24 9.90 1.85
C LEU A 129 6.05 8.59 2.62
N TRP A 130 7.12 8.07 3.17
CA TRP A 130 7.14 6.94 4.08
C TRP A 130 6.83 7.38 5.49
N HIS A 131 6.12 6.53 6.24
CA HIS A 131 5.70 6.76 7.63
C HIS A 131 5.90 5.52 8.49
N ASN A 132 6.15 5.74 9.78
CA ASN A 132 5.97 4.67 10.77
C ASN A 132 4.45 4.46 10.95
N TYR A 133 3.99 3.21 10.79
CA TYR A 133 2.57 2.88 10.82
C TYR A 133 1.88 3.34 12.11
N ASP A 134 2.43 3.01 13.28
CA ASP A 134 1.81 3.35 14.57
C ASP A 134 1.73 4.86 14.79
N LYS A 135 2.78 5.60 14.42
CA LYS A 135 2.79 7.07 14.49
C LYS A 135 1.78 7.69 13.53
N PHE A 136 1.69 7.19 12.30
CA PHE A 136 0.70 7.65 11.31
C PHE A 136 -0.72 7.44 11.84
N LYS A 137 -1.02 6.25 12.39
CA LYS A 137 -2.32 5.94 13.01
C LYS A 137 -2.65 6.81 14.23
N GLN A 138 -1.65 7.36 14.91
CA GLN A 138 -1.80 8.32 16.01
C GLN A 138 -1.91 9.78 15.53
N GLY A 139 -1.89 10.03 14.23
CA GLY A 139 -2.04 11.37 13.63
C GLY A 139 -0.73 12.12 13.39
N TYR A 140 0.43 11.49 13.54
CA TYR A 140 1.73 12.11 13.26
C TYR A 140 2.13 12.05 11.78
N GLU A 141 1.19 12.37 10.87
CA GLU A 141 1.37 12.28 9.42
C GLU A 141 2.46 13.25 8.89
N GLN A 142 2.71 14.35 9.60
CA GLN A 142 3.77 15.32 9.28
C GLN A 142 5.20 14.79 9.46
N SER A 143 5.37 13.60 10.04
CA SER A 143 6.68 12.97 10.27
C SER A 143 7.16 12.09 9.11
N GLY A 144 6.50 12.20 7.95
CA GLY A 144 6.84 11.49 6.74
C GLY A 144 8.25 11.82 6.23
N ALA A 145 8.88 10.84 5.58
CA ALA A 145 10.21 10.97 4.97
C ALA A 145 10.20 10.43 3.53
N VAL A 146 11.12 10.88 2.68
CA VAL A 146 11.18 10.42 1.28
C VAL A 146 11.72 8.99 1.15
N SER A 147 12.32 8.46 2.23
CA SER A 147 12.89 7.12 2.30
C SER A 147 12.36 6.34 3.51
N PRO A 148 12.25 5.00 3.41
CA PRO A 148 11.81 4.17 4.53
C PRO A 148 12.76 4.11 5.73
N ASP A 149 14.04 4.46 5.54
CA ASP A 149 15.13 4.24 6.50
C ASP A 149 15.57 5.49 7.29
N GLU A 150 15.07 6.68 6.96
CA GLU A 150 15.51 7.97 7.55
C GLU A 150 15.06 8.26 9.00
#